data_AF-A0A2M7GZL8-F1
#
_entry.id   AF-A0A2M7GZL8-F1
#
_cell.length_a   1.000
_cell.length_b   1.000
_cell.length_c   1.000
_cell.angle_alpha   90.00
_cell.angle_beta   90.00
_cell.angle_gamma   90.00
#
_symmetry.space_group_name_H-M   'P 1'
#
loop_
_entity.id
_entity.type
_entity.pdbx_description
1 polymer ?
#
loop_
_entity_poly.entity_id
_entity_poly.type
_entity_poly.pdbx_seq_one_letter_code
_entity_poly.pdbx_strand_id
1 'polypeptide(L)'
;MATEAKTIKDKFSQLESDRGTYSAHLDELVDNLMPFRQNYNRRETGAKKLEKILDSTGVHGLLLFAAGIMGKMTNAGSDWFDITTEIDELSAINEVKLWLDKLKRAYINIFNKSNFYAQLHECYIDIGGFGMGPFSCLEHPRTLCYFKAISPIETYISDNRYGEVDTVYRLFTMTARQMVQQWGEAKLSDSVQVAAKDKPFTTFEIIHGIYPRNDRQPGKEDKVNKPIASCYIERNSVTLLSESGFEDMPIMIPRFFIASGEVYGRGPGMLALPDVKMLNRMESDILKAGQKKLSPPLLVPDDGFMGPLKLIPNGLNFFRSDRRSTMQDNIGAFPVPDDLGYAEEKLKQKRDQIRSIFYNDMLQTFHDAQMTATEVLKLAEERLQLLGPFQGRMNSELYNPTFDRIFGIMLRNGAMPAPPEIMMGQSLKINYINPLSKVQRTTEADGIARTFAFLAPLHQAGLPVMDNLDIDGAIRDFAEISGFPSKRINSTDIIEQTRKARAEQQAVEAKAAQAAQIAEIATKAVPALSKGAEPNSLVSALMGAGGEESGGLAQ
;
A
#
# COMPACT_ATOMS: atom_id res chain seq x y z
N MET A 1 -22.23 -33.83 8.11
CA MET A 1 -21.17 -33.61 9.10
C MET A 1 -19.93 -34.51 8.91
N ALA A 2 -19.96 -35.81 9.20
CA ALA A 2 -18.75 -36.66 9.08
C ALA A 2 -18.23 -36.80 7.62
N THR A 3 -19.14 -36.91 6.66
CA THR A 3 -18.80 -36.99 5.22
C THR A 3 -18.20 -35.68 4.70
N GLU A 4 -18.70 -34.53 5.14
CA GLU A 4 -18.18 -33.20 4.75
C GLU A 4 -16.81 -32.94 5.35
N ALA A 5 -16.61 -33.27 6.63
CA ALA A 5 -15.31 -33.15 7.29
C ALA A 5 -14.23 -33.98 6.58
N LYS A 6 -14.58 -35.19 6.13
CA LYS A 6 -13.69 -36.04 5.33
C LYS A 6 -13.34 -35.39 3.99
N THR A 7 -14.33 -34.91 3.24
CA THR A 7 -14.09 -34.25 1.94
C THR A 7 -13.17 -33.02 2.06
N ILE A 8 -13.37 -32.19 3.09
CA ILE A 8 -12.54 -31.00 3.32
C ILE A 8 -11.10 -31.39 3.66
N LYS A 9 -10.93 -32.44 4.48
CA LYS A 9 -9.61 -32.98 4.81
C LYS A 9 -8.92 -33.59 3.58
N ASP A 10 -9.64 -34.33 2.75
CA ASP A 10 -9.11 -34.92 1.51
C ASP A 10 -8.64 -33.83 0.53
N LYS A 11 -9.42 -32.76 0.36
CA LYS A 11 -9.03 -31.57 -0.42
C LYS A 11 -7.78 -30.90 0.15
N PHE A 12 -7.72 -30.75 1.48
CA PHE A 12 -6.54 -30.19 2.13
C PHE A 12 -5.29 -31.05 1.92
N SER A 13 -5.40 -32.37 2.06
CA SER A 13 -4.27 -33.29 1.84
C SER A 13 -3.75 -33.23 0.40
N GLN A 14 -4.63 -33.04 -0.59
CA GLN A 14 -4.21 -32.80 -1.98
C GLN A 14 -3.40 -31.50 -2.09
N LEU A 15 -3.91 -30.39 -1.56
CA LEU A 15 -3.19 -29.10 -1.56
C LEU A 15 -1.85 -29.16 -0.81
N GLU A 16 -1.79 -29.91 0.30
CA GLU A 16 -0.56 -30.12 1.06
C GLU A 16 0.49 -30.87 0.24
N SER A 17 0.07 -31.91 -0.50
CA SER A 17 0.94 -32.67 -1.40
C SER A 17 1.46 -31.81 -2.55
N ASP A 18 0.57 -31.06 -3.23
CA ASP A 18 0.93 -30.24 -4.39
C ASP A 18 1.88 -29.10 -4.01
N ARG A 19 1.76 -28.58 -2.78
CA ARG A 19 2.63 -27.52 -2.25
C ARG A 19 4.00 -28.03 -1.78
N GLY A 20 4.24 -29.35 -1.71
CA GLY A 20 5.44 -29.93 -1.08
C GLY A 20 6.77 -29.27 -1.51
N THR A 21 6.98 -29.08 -2.81
CA THR A 21 8.18 -28.42 -3.35
C THR A 21 8.26 -26.93 -2.96
N TYR A 22 7.13 -26.23 -2.97
CA TYR A 22 7.06 -24.83 -2.57
C TYR A 22 7.32 -24.67 -1.07
N SER A 23 6.77 -25.56 -0.23
CA SER A 23 7.00 -25.58 1.21
C SER A 23 8.48 -25.78 1.57
N ALA A 24 9.18 -26.66 0.84
CA ALA A 24 10.63 -26.83 1.03
C ALA A 24 11.41 -25.54 0.76
N HIS A 25 11.03 -24.79 -0.28
CA HIS A 25 11.64 -23.49 -0.57
C HIS A 25 11.32 -22.45 0.52
N LEU A 26 10.09 -22.42 1.05
CA LEU A 26 9.73 -21.55 2.17
C LEU A 26 10.58 -21.84 3.42
N ASP A 27 10.82 -23.11 3.73
CA ASP A 27 11.67 -23.49 4.86
C ASP A 27 13.10 -22.96 4.71
N GLU A 28 13.65 -22.97 3.48
CA GLU A 28 14.98 -22.39 3.22
C GLU A 28 15.00 -20.87 3.43
N LEU A 29 13.93 -20.17 3.08
CA LEU A 29 13.81 -18.72 3.33
C LEU A 29 13.72 -18.41 4.82
N VAL A 30 12.98 -19.20 5.59
CA VAL A 30 12.94 -19.06 7.05
C VAL A 30 14.33 -19.21 7.64
N ASP A 31 15.09 -20.20 7.17
CA ASP A 31 16.41 -20.50 7.71
C ASP A 31 17.48 -19.44 7.40
N ASN A 32 17.38 -18.75 6.26
CA ASN A 32 18.43 -17.86 5.76
C ASN A 32 18.05 -16.37 5.73
N LEU A 33 16.75 -16.04 5.72
CA LEU A 33 16.26 -14.67 5.51
C LEU A 33 15.24 -14.23 6.58
N MET A 34 14.35 -15.13 7.02
CA MET A 34 13.23 -14.80 7.91
C MET A 34 13.19 -15.70 9.16
N PRO A 35 14.25 -15.73 9.98
CA PRO A 35 14.34 -16.66 11.11
C PRO A 35 13.26 -16.45 12.18
N PHE A 36 12.65 -15.25 12.21
CA PHE A 36 11.61 -14.89 13.16
C PHE A 36 10.19 -15.30 12.71
N ARG A 37 9.98 -15.58 11.42
CA ARG A 37 8.70 -16.08 10.89
C ARG A 37 8.72 -17.60 10.91
N GLN A 38 8.21 -18.19 11.99
CA GLN A 38 8.33 -19.62 12.23
C GLN A 38 7.18 -20.45 11.66
N ASN A 39 7.54 -21.64 11.20
CA ASN A 39 6.66 -22.79 11.07
C ASN A 39 6.39 -23.36 12.48
N TYR A 40 5.12 -23.56 12.84
CA TYR A 40 4.71 -24.07 14.16
C TYR A 40 5.25 -25.48 14.45
N ASN A 41 5.65 -26.23 13.42
CA ASN A 41 6.02 -27.64 13.54
C ASN A 41 7.52 -27.94 13.73
N ARG A 42 8.43 -26.96 13.74
CA ARG A 42 9.86 -27.27 13.60
C ARG A 42 10.84 -26.68 14.61
N ARG A 43 10.49 -25.69 15.44
CA ARG A 43 11.48 -25.08 16.36
C ARG A 43 10.88 -24.72 17.71
N GLU A 44 11.60 -25.07 18.78
CA GLU A 44 11.24 -24.73 20.16
C GLU A 44 11.06 -23.21 20.32
N THR A 45 9.95 -22.82 20.92
CA THR A 45 9.65 -21.43 21.24
C THR A 45 10.76 -20.86 22.15
N GLY A 46 11.41 -19.78 21.72
CA GLY A 46 12.45 -19.10 22.50
C GLY A 46 13.90 -19.51 22.17
N ALA A 47 14.12 -20.48 21.28
CA ALA A 47 15.47 -20.83 20.82
C ALA A 47 16.14 -19.68 20.04
N LYS A 48 17.49 -19.64 20.03
CA LYS A 48 18.26 -18.71 19.19
C LYS A 48 17.94 -19.01 17.72
N LYS A 49 17.49 -17.99 16.98
CA LYS A 49 16.97 -18.20 15.61
C LYS A 49 17.96 -17.83 14.49
N LEU A 50 19.04 -17.12 14.82
CA LEU A 50 20.02 -16.56 13.87
C LEU A 50 21.24 -17.46 13.62
N GLU A 51 21.22 -18.74 14.00
CA GLU A 51 22.42 -19.59 13.97
C GLU A 51 23.04 -19.79 12.58
N LYS A 52 22.23 -19.74 11.52
CA LYS A 52 22.68 -19.91 10.13
C LYS A 52 23.08 -18.60 9.44
N ILE A 53 22.79 -17.45 10.06
CA ILE A 53 22.98 -16.13 9.46
C ILE A 53 24.26 -15.53 10.04
N LEU A 54 25.30 -15.43 9.20
CA LEU A 54 26.56 -14.78 9.55
C LEU A 54 26.54 -13.30 9.17
N ASP A 55 25.87 -12.97 8.05
CA ASP A 55 25.69 -11.59 7.58
C ASP A 55 24.20 -11.21 7.56
N SER A 56 23.85 -10.09 8.18
CA SER A 56 22.48 -9.62 8.33
C SER A 56 21.93 -8.82 7.15
N THR A 57 22.70 -8.62 6.07
CA THR A 57 22.34 -7.77 4.93
C THR A 57 21.03 -8.20 4.26
N GLY A 58 20.78 -9.51 4.12
CA GLY A 58 19.51 -10.01 3.60
C GLY A 58 18.32 -9.67 4.49
N VAL A 59 18.45 -9.95 5.79
CA VAL A 59 17.39 -9.68 6.78
C VAL A 59 17.09 -8.19 6.87
N HIS A 60 18.13 -7.37 6.98
CA HIS A 60 18.00 -5.92 7.03
C HIS A 60 17.42 -5.37 5.73
N GLY A 61 17.84 -5.92 4.58
CA GLY A 61 17.34 -5.49 3.28
C GLY A 61 15.85 -5.75 3.11
N LEU A 62 15.34 -6.88 3.60
CA LEU A 62 13.91 -7.18 3.60
C LEU A 62 13.10 -6.24 4.52
N LEU A 63 13.63 -5.92 5.70
CA LEU A 63 12.95 -5.00 6.62
C LEU A 63 12.89 -3.58 6.06
N LEU A 64 13.97 -3.13 5.41
CA LEU A 64 14.00 -1.85 4.70
C LEU A 64 13.03 -1.82 3.51
N PHE A 65 12.93 -2.91 2.75
CA PHE A 65 11.94 -3.04 1.70
C PHE A 65 10.52 -2.84 2.25
N ALA A 66 10.14 -3.59 3.29
CA ALA A 66 8.80 -3.49 3.87
C ALA A 66 8.49 -2.09 4.42
N ALA A 67 9.44 -1.47 5.13
CA ALA A 67 9.29 -0.12 5.66
C ALA A 67 9.21 0.93 4.54
N GLY A 68 10.04 0.79 3.50
CA GLY A 68 10.06 1.68 2.35
C GLY A 68 8.77 1.61 1.54
N ILE A 69 8.27 0.40 1.26
CA ILE A 69 6.99 0.19 0.59
C ILE A 69 5.85 0.81 1.40
N MET A 70 5.76 0.52 2.71
CA MET A 70 4.75 1.12 3.57
C MET A 70 4.82 2.65 3.57
N GLY A 71 6.02 3.21 3.66
CA GLY A 71 6.23 4.66 3.67
C GLY A 71 5.91 5.36 2.35
N LYS A 72 6.03 4.68 1.21
CA LYS A 72 5.71 5.24 -0.12
C LYS A 72 4.27 4.99 -0.56
N MET A 73 3.70 3.83 -0.23
CA MET A 73 2.41 3.37 -0.78
C MET A 73 1.24 3.53 0.19
N THR A 74 1.45 3.34 1.50
CA THR A 74 0.36 3.30 2.50
C THR A 74 0.77 4.02 3.78
N ASN A 75 1.33 5.22 3.64
CA ASN A 75 1.77 6.01 4.77
C ASN A 75 0.58 6.50 5.60
N ALA A 76 0.53 6.17 6.89
CA ALA A 76 -0.55 6.61 7.78
C ALA A 76 -0.57 8.14 8.01
N GLY A 77 0.57 8.82 7.82
CA GLY A 77 0.69 10.27 8.00
C GLY A 77 0.15 11.11 6.84
N SER A 78 -0.21 10.50 5.71
CA SER A 78 -0.73 11.19 4.53
C SER A 78 -1.85 10.40 3.86
N ASP A 79 -2.80 11.09 3.24
CA ASP A 79 -3.82 10.42 2.43
C ASP A 79 -3.15 9.68 1.25
N TRP A 80 -3.29 8.35 1.25
CA TRP A 80 -2.73 7.45 0.22
C TRP A 80 -3.82 6.91 -0.73
N PHE A 81 -5.09 7.20 -0.47
CA PHE A 81 -6.21 6.82 -1.31
C PHE A 81 -7.28 7.92 -1.33
N ASP A 82 -8.10 7.88 -2.38
CA ASP A 82 -9.30 8.67 -2.54
C ASP A 82 -10.44 7.80 -3.05
N ILE A 83 -11.68 8.22 -2.81
CA ILE A 83 -12.87 7.47 -3.22
C ILE A 83 -13.63 8.32 -4.22
N THR A 84 -13.90 7.72 -5.38
CA THR A 84 -14.60 8.34 -6.50
C THR A 84 -15.67 7.39 -7.02
N THR A 85 -16.47 7.85 -7.97
CA THR A 85 -17.38 7.02 -8.76
C THR A 85 -16.69 6.60 -10.06
N GLU A 86 -17.19 5.57 -10.73
CA GLU A 86 -16.71 5.24 -12.08
C GLU A 86 -17.02 6.33 -13.11
N ILE A 87 -18.12 7.07 -12.89
CA ILE A 87 -18.56 8.18 -13.74
C ILE A 87 -18.08 9.48 -13.10
N ASP A 88 -17.10 10.15 -13.70
CA ASP A 88 -16.49 11.36 -13.15
C ASP A 88 -17.52 12.50 -12.93
N GLU A 89 -18.52 12.61 -13.81
CA GLU A 89 -19.60 13.60 -13.70
C GLU A 89 -20.41 13.46 -12.40
N LEU A 90 -20.64 12.23 -11.93
CA LEU A 90 -21.33 11.99 -10.66
C LEU A 90 -20.49 12.43 -9.47
N SER A 91 -19.16 12.23 -9.53
CA SER A 91 -18.24 12.68 -8.49
C SER A 91 -18.14 14.20 -8.41
N ALA A 92 -18.46 14.92 -9.48
CA ALA A 92 -18.48 16.39 -9.50
C ALA A 92 -19.69 16.99 -8.77
N ILE A 93 -20.78 16.21 -8.59
CA ILE A 93 -21.96 16.66 -7.85
C ILE A 93 -21.60 16.87 -6.38
N ASN A 94 -21.87 18.08 -5.86
CA ASN A 94 -21.46 18.47 -4.51
C ASN A 94 -21.97 17.52 -3.42
N GLU A 95 -23.22 17.05 -3.53
CA GLU A 95 -23.79 16.09 -2.57
C GLU A 95 -23.03 14.76 -2.56
N VAL A 96 -22.69 14.24 -3.74
CA VAL A 96 -21.90 13.00 -3.91
C VAL A 96 -20.48 13.20 -3.37
N LYS A 97 -19.81 14.30 -3.73
CA LYS A 97 -18.47 14.65 -3.24
C LYS A 97 -18.43 14.72 -1.71
N LEU A 98 -19.42 15.36 -1.08
CA LEU A 98 -19.53 15.44 0.38
C LEU A 98 -19.75 14.08 1.04
N TRP A 99 -20.48 13.18 0.39
CA TRP A 99 -20.69 11.82 0.89
C TRP A 99 -19.42 10.96 0.72
N LEU A 100 -18.74 11.04 -0.42
CA LEU A 100 -17.46 10.38 -0.67
C LEU A 100 -16.40 10.81 0.36
N ASP A 101 -16.34 12.11 0.68
CA ASP A 101 -15.48 12.65 1.75
C ASP A 101 -15.81 12.05 3.13
N LYS A 102 -17.10 11.91 3.47
CA LYS A 102 -17.53 11.26 4.73
C LYS A 102 -17.14 9.80 4.75
N LEU A 103 -17.31 9.09 3.63
CA LEU A 103 -16.96 7.69 3.49
C LEU A 103 -15.45 7.47 3.62
N LYS A 104 -14.64 8.31 2.94
CA LYS A 104 -13.17 8.31 3.07
C LYS A 104 -12.74 8.49 4.52
N ARG A 105 -13.33 9.46 5.24
CA ARG A 105 -13.06 9.67 6.67
C ARG A 105 -13.46 8.45 7.52
N ALA A 106 -14.54 7.74 7.17
CA ALA A 106 -14.93 6.52 7.86
C ALA A 106 -13.86 5.42 7.71
N TYR A 107 -13.34 5.21 6.50
CA TYR A 107 -12.22 4.28 6.28
C TYR A 107 -10.97 4.66 7.06
N ILE A 108 -10.53 5.92 6.97
CA ILE A 108 -9.35 6.42 7.71
C ILE A 108 -9.53 6.21 9.21
N ASN A 109 -10.72 6.47 9.75
CA ASN A 109 -11.05 6.22 11.16
C ASN A 109 -10.95 4.74 11.53
N ILE A 110 -11.40 3.82 10.67
CA ILE A 110 -11.29 2.37 10.90
C ILE A 110 -9.82 1.96 10.89
N PHE A 111 -9.03 2.43 9.92
CA PHE A 111 -7.60 2.11 9.83
C PHE A 111 -6.82 2.61 11.05
N ASN A 112 -7.10 3.83 11.51
CA ASN A 112 -6.42 4.43 12.65
C ASN A 112 -6.85 3.84 14.01
N LYS A 113 -8.13 3.43 14.16
CA LYS A 113 -8.63 2.82 15.39
C LYS A 113 -8.31 1.34 15.52
N SER A 114 -8.07 0.66 14.40
CA SER A 114 -7.73 -0.76 14.35
C SER A 114 -6.22 -0.98 14.31
N ASN A 115 -5.80 -2.24 14.19
CA ASN A 115 -4.42 -2.63 14.03
C ASN A 115 -3.97 -2.71 12.55
N PHE A 116 -4.70 -2.07 11.62
CA PHE A 116 -4.48 -2.18 10.17
C PHE A 116 -3.02 -1.94 9.77
N TYR A 117 -2.47 -0.76 10.07
CA TYR A 117 -1.11 -0.39 9.64
C TYR A 117 -0.01 -1.30 10.23
N ALA A 118 -0.17 -1.74 11.48
CA ALA A 118 0.77 -2.66 12.10
C ALA A 118 0.79 -4.02 11.40
N GLN A 119 -0.39 -4.56 11.09
CA GLN A 119 -0.51 -5.84 10.39
C GLN A 119 -0.15 -5.73 8.92
N LEU A 120 -0.42 -4.60 8.29
CA LEU A 120 -0.05 -4.34 6.89
C LEU A 120 1.48 -4.32 6.73
N HIS A 121 2.22 -3.75 7.69
CA HIS A 121 3.68 -3.82 7.70
C HIS A 121 4.18 -5.28 7.77
N GLU A 122 3.59 -6.08 8.66
CA GLU A 122 3.91 -7.51 8.74
C GLU A 122 3.57 -8.25 7.44
N CYS A 123 2.50 -7.85 6.74
CA CYS A 123 2.14 -8.39 5.43
C CYS A 123 3.20 -8.05 4.36
N TYR A 124 3.73 -6.82 4.32
CA TYR A 124 4.79 -6.46 3.37
C TYR A 124 6.09 -7.22 3.61
N ILE A 125 6.42 -7.52 4.87
CA ILE A 125 7.55 -8.39 5.22
C ILE A 125 7.34 -9.78 4.60
N ASP A 126 6.14 -10.35 4.72
CA ASP A 126 5.82 -11.66 4.15
C ASP A 126 5.82 -11.65 2.62
N ILE A 127 5.26 -10.61 2.00
CA ILE A 127 5.27 -10.44 0.54
C ILE A 127 6.70 -10.34 0.01
N GLY A 128 7.55 -9.52 0.66
CA GLY A 128 8.94 -9.35 0.26
C GLY A 128 9.75 -10.63 0.44
N GLY A 129 9.54 -11.36 1.54
CA GLY A 129 10.33 -12.55 1.86
C GLY A 129 9.83 -13.81 1.15
N PHE A 130 8.56 -14.13 1.30
CA PHE A 130 7.92 -15.35 0.81
C PHE A 130 7.22 -15.19 -0.54
N GLY A 131 7.11 -13.98 -1.09
CA GLY A 131 6.41 -13.72 -2.35
C GLY A 131 4.89 -13.66 -2.24
N MET A 132 4.33 -13.89 -1.05
CA MET A 132 2.91 -13.74 -0.75
C MET A 132 2.70 -13.31 0.70
N GLY A 133 1.62 -12.59 1.00
CA GLY A 133 1.30 -12.17 2.36
C GLY A 133 -0.18 -12.30 2.67
N PRO A 134 -0.63 -13.46 3.19
CA PRO A 134 -2.02 -13.63 3.60
C PRO A 134 -2.46 -12.58 4.64
N PHE A 135 -3.50 -11.83 4.33
CA PHE A 135 -3.98 -10.71 5.13
C PHE A 135 -5.46 -10.87 5.41
N SER A 136 -5.82 -11.09 6.69
CA SER A 136 -7.20 -11.30 7.09
C SER A 136 -7.86 -10.01 7.59
N CYS A 137 -9.14 -9.86 7.24
CA CYS A 137 -10.03 -8.81 7.73
C CYS A 137 -11.29 -9.44 8.34
N LEU A 138 -11.36 -9.42 9.67
CA LEU A 138 -12.45 -9.98 10.46
C LEU A 138 -13.24 -8.88 11.16
N GLU A 139 -14.50 -9.17 11.49
CA GLU A 139 -15.35 -8.23 12.24
C GLU A 139 -14.93 -8.18 13.71
N HIS A 140 -14.89 -6.98 14.29
CA HIS A 140 -14.55 -6.78 15.69
C HIS A 140 -15.54 -5.82 16.36
N PRO A 141 -16.13 -6.19 17.53
CA PRO A 141 -17.21 -5.40 18.14
C PRO A 141 -16.85 -3.95 18.49
N ARG A 142 -15.58 -3.65 18.78
CA ARG A 142 -15.14 -2.31 19.23
C ARG A 142 -14.57 -1.42 18.13
N THR A 143 -13.82 -2.01 17.20
CA THR A 143 -13.07 -1.29 16.16
C THR A 143 -13.69 -1.46 14.79
N LEU A 144 -14.83 -2.15 14.71
CA LEU A 144 -15.51 -2.64 13.50
C LEU A 144 -14.73 -3.73 12.76
N CYS A 145 -13.44 -3.50 12.50
CA CYS A 145 -12.55 -4.46 11.83
C CYS A 145 -11.36 -4.83 12.74
N TYR A 146 -10.90 -6.07 12.59
CA TYR A 146 -9.67 -6.60 13.14
C TYR A 146 -8.87 -7.24 12.02
N PHE A 147 -7.61 -6.81 11.90
CA PHE A 147 -6.72 -7.29 10.86
C PHE A 147 -5.71 -8.27 11.44
N LYS A 148 -5.26 -9.21 10.63
CA LYS A 148 -4.14 -10.08 11.00
C LYS A 148 -3.37 -10.53 9.76
N ALA A 149 -2.07 -10.25 9.76
CA ALA A 149 -1.13 -10.88 8.85
C ALA A 149 -0.98 -12.35 9.28
N ILE A 150 -1.29 -13.23 8.35
CA ILE A 150 -1.24 -14.67 8.53
C ILE A 150 0.04 -15.16 7.87
N SER A 151 0.76 -16.07 8.54
CA SER A 151 2.00 -16.59 7.97
C SER A 151 1.72 -17.31 6.64
N PRO A 152 2.51 -17.05 5.58
CA PRO A 152 2.43 -17.82 4.36
C PRO A 152 2.63 -19.32 4.60
N ILE A 153 3.46 -19.70 5.56
CA ILE A 153 3.79 -21.10 5.86
C ILE A 153 2.53 -21.90 6.26
N GLU A 154 1.66 -21.32 7.09
CA GLU A 154 0.41 -21.97 7.49
C GLU A 154 -0.68 -21.95 6.40
N THR A 155 -0.48 -21.24 5.28
CA THR A 155 -1.53 -20.94 4.30
C THR A 155 -1.35 -21.68 2.97
N TYR A 156 -2.41 -22.35 2.54
CA TYR A 156 -2.52 -23.11 1.30
C TYR A 156 -3.65 -22.50 0.47
N ILE A 157 -3.45 -22.38 -0.84
CA ILE A 157 -4.36 -21.62 -1.71
C ILE A 157 -4.66 -22.39 -2.99
N SER A 158 -5.79 -22.05 -3.62
CA SER A 158 -6.14 -22.47 -4.97
C SER A 158 -6.82 -21.31 -5.70
N ASP A 159 -6.57 -21.24 -7.00
CA ASP A 159 -7.16 -20.23 -7.88
C ASP A 159 -8.48 -20.70 -8.47
N ASN A 160 -9.35 -19.73 -8.80
CA ASN A 160 -10.54 -19.92 -9.60
C ASN A 160 -10.19 -19.95 -11.10
N ARG A 161 -11.22 -20.12 -11.95
CA ARG A 161 -11.07 -20.14 -13.42
C ARG A 161 -10.48 -18.85 -14.04
N TYR A 162 -10.45 -17.76 -13.29
CA TYR A 162 -9.94 -16.44 -13.70
C TYR A 162 -8.55 -16.14 -13.12
N GLY A 163 -7.96 -17.07 -12.35
CA GLY A 163 -6.65 -16.89 -11.72
C GLY A 163 -6.67 -16.10 -10.41
N GLU A 164 -7.86 -15.86 -9.85
CA GLU A 164 -8.03 -15.20 -8.56
C GLU A 164 -8.11 -16.25 -7.45
N VAL A 165 -7.47 -15.98 -6.31
CA VAL A 165 -7.50 -16.90 -5.17
C VAL A 165 -8.88 -16.86 -4.53
N ASP A 166 -9.66 -17.93 -4.69
CA ASP A 166 -10.99 -18.07 -4.09
C ASP A 166 -11.02 -19.09 -2.95
N THR A 167 -9.97 -19.89 -2.80
CA THR A 167 -9.93 -21.02 -1.87
C THR A 167 -8.67 -20.91 -1.03
N VAL A 168 -8.86 -20.85 0.29
CA VAL A 168 -7.78 -20.68 1.27
C VAL A 168 -7.95 -21.72 2.38
N TYR A 169 -6.92 -22.53 2.58
CA TYR A 169 -6.80 -23.43 3.71
C TYR A 169 -5.68 -22.96 4.63
N ARG A 170 -5.89 -23.12 5.93
CA ARG A 170 -4.86 -22.83 6.94
C ARG A 170 -4.63 -24.04 7.82
N LEU A 171 -3.37 -24.31 8.13
CA LEU A 171 -2.98 -25.35 9.08
C LEU A 171 -2.15 -24.70 10.18
N PHE A 172 -2.73 -24.61 11.37
CA PHE A 172 -2.10 -23.96 12.52
C PHE A 172 -2.41 -24.72 13.80
N THR A 173 -1.65 -24.46 14.85
CA THR A 173 -1.82 -25.11 16.15
C THR A 173 -2.57 -24.24 17.14
N MET A 174 -3.44 -24.85 17.94
CA MET A 174 -4.05 -24.23 19.11
C MET A 174 -3.86 -25.11 20.34
N THR A 175 -3.77 -24.50 21.51
CA THR A 175 -3.77 -25.24 22.78
C THR A 175 -5.16 -25.79 23.09
N ALA A 176 -5.25 -26.93 23.78
CA ALA A 176 -6.54 -27.51 24.21
C ALA A 176 -7.43 -26.47 24.90
N ARG A 177 -6.85 -25.63 25.77
CA ARG A 177 -7.54 -24.52 26.42
C ARG A 177 -8.16 -23.54 25.42
N GLN A 178 -7.43 -23.11 24.40
CA GLN A 178 -7.94 -22.19 23.39
C GLN A 178 -9.06 -22.84 22.56
N MET A 179 -8.94 -24.13 22.26
CA MET A 179 -9.98 -24.88 21.55
C MET A 179 -11.29 -24.93 22.35
N VAL A 180 -11.20 -25.20 23.66
CA VAL A 180 -12.36 -25.17 24.58
C VAL A 180 -12.98 -23.77 24.66
N GLN A 181 -12.16 -22.72 24.74
CA GLN A 181 -12.66 -21.33 24.77
C GLN A 181 -13.39 -20.94 23.48
N GLN A 182 -12.96 -21.44 22.33
CA GLN A 182 -13.51 -21.04 21.04
C GLN A 182 -14.75 -21.87 20.64
N TRP A 183 -14.74 -23.18 20.86
CA TRP A 183 -15.79 -24.09 20.36
C TRP A 183 -16.60 -24.80 21.45
N GLY A 184 -16.16 -24.73 22.72
CA GLY A 184 -16.72 -25.49 23.82
C GLY A 184 -16.25 -26.94 23.85
N GLU A 185 -16.25 -27.56 25.04
CA GLU A 185 -15.69 -28.91 25.26
C GLU A 185 -16.40 -30.01 24.45
N ALA A 186 -17.73 -29.93 24.32
CA ALA A 186 -18.55 -31.00 23.72
C ALA A 186 -18.32 -31.24 22.21
N LYS A 187 -17.73 -30.28 21.50
CA LYS A 187 -17.45 -30.39 20.05
C LYS A 187 -16.05 -30.88 19.73
N LEU A 188 -15.20 -31.03 20.75
CA LEU A 188 -13.80 -31.43 20.61
C LEU A 188 -13.69 -32.95 20.65
N SER A 189 -12.64 -33.50 20.06
CA SER A 189 -12.35 -34.93 20.17
C SER A 189 -12.02 -35.34 21.60
N ASP A 190 -12.19 -36.62 21.90
CA ASP A 190 -11.86 -37.19 23.22
C ASP A 190 -10.41 -36.89 23.63
N SER A 191 -9.47 -36.91 22.68
CA SER A 191 -8.07 -36.55 22.93
C SER A 191 -7.89 -35.11 23.40
N VAL A 192 -8.62 -34.17 22.80
CA VAL A 192 -8.55 -32.75 23.19
C VAL A 192 -9.27 -32.53 24.51
N GLN A 193 -10.39 -33.22 24.77
CA GLN A 193 -11.12 -33.12 26.04
C GLN A 193 -10.28 -33.63 27.22
N VAL A 194 -9.59 -34.77 27.05
CA VAL A 194 -8.65 -35.30 28.06
C VAL A 194 -7.49 -34.34 28.27
N ALA A 195 -6.87 -33.87 27.18
CA ALA A 195 -5.78 -32.90 27.28
C ALA A 195 -6.23 -31.58 27.92
N ALA A 196 -7.45 -31.11 27.68
CA ALA A 196 -7.97 -29.89 28.31
C ALA A 196 -8.04 -29.98 29.84
N LYS A 197 -8.27 -31.18 30.39
CA LYS A 197 -8.33 -31.45 31.84
C LYS A 197 -6.94 -31.66 32.45
N ASP A 198 -6.10 -32.46 31.80
CA ASP A 198 -4.81 -32.87 32.36
C ASP A 198 -3.68 -31.91 32.01
N LYS A 199 -3.60 -31.48 30.75
CA LYS A 199 -2.52 -30.68 30.17
C LYS A 199 -3.09 -29.61 29.23
N PRO A 200 -3.72 -28.55 29.77
CA PRO A 200 -4.49 -27.58 28.97
C PRO A 200 -3.67 -26.83 27.91
N PHE A 201 -2.34 -26.84 28.02
CA PHE A 201 -1.40 -26.20 27.10
C PHE A 201 -0.87 -27.14 26.00
N THR A 202 -1.29 -28.41 25.96
CA THR A 202 -0.98 -29.30 24.84
C THR A 202 -1.58 -28.74 23.55
N THR A 203 -0.77 -28.73 22.48
CA THR A 203 -1.13 -28.16 21.18
C THR A 203 -1.70 -29.22 20.25
N PHE A 204 -2.71 -28.84 19.48
CA PHE A 204 -3.37 -29.66 18.47
C PHE A 204 -3.40 -28.90 17.15
N GLU A 205 -3.25 -29.62 16.03
CA GLU A 205 -3.29 -29.06 14.68
C GLU A 205 -4.72 -28.94 14.17
N ILE A 206 -5.03 -27.78 13.58
CA ILE A 206 -6.37 -27.43 13.12
C ILE A 206 -6.27 -26.98 11.67
N ILE A 207 -7.16 -27.54 10.86
CA ILE A 207 -7.39 -27.15 9.48
C ILE A 207 -8.55 -26.15 9.48
N HIS A 208 -8.33 -24.97 8.90
CA HIS A 208 -9.37 -23.98 8.62
C HIS A 208 -9.52 -23.83 7.11
N GLY A 209 -10.60 -24.37 6.55
CA GLY A 209 -10.93 -24.26 5.13
C GLY A 209 -11.91 -23.12 4.89
N ILE A 210 -11.54 -22.22 3.98
CA ILE A 210 -12.37 -21.13 3.46
C ILE A 210 -12.46 -21.28 1.95
N TYR A 211 -13.66 -21.44 1.41
CA TYR A 211 -13.87 -21.67 -0.03
C TYR A 211 -15.31 -21.32 -0.44
N PRO A 212 -15.58 -21.06 -1.72
CA PRO A 212 -16.93 -20.72 -2.19
C PRO A 212 -17.86 -21.93 -2.11
N ARG A 213 -19.12 -21.71 -1.71
CA ARG A 213 -20.16 -22.76 -1.69
C ARG A 213 -20.94 -22.78 -3.00
N ASN A 214 -20.97 -23.94 -3.66
CA ASN A 214 -21.80 -24.15 -4.85
C ASN A 214 -23.24 -24.59 -4.50
N ASP A 215 -23.42 -25.36 -3.42
CA ASP A 215 -24.70 -25.96 -3.03
C ASP A 215 -25.54 -25.03 -2.13
N ARG A 216 -25.75 -23.78 -2.55
CA ARG A 216 -26.50 -22.79 -1.77
C ARG A 216 -28.00 -22.91 -2.01
N GLN A 217 -28.81 -22.76 -0.97
CA GLN A 217 -30.25 -22.50 -1.10
C GLN A 217 -30.50 -20.98 -1.04
N PRO A 218 -30.81 -20.31 -2.17
CA PRO A 218 -31.07 -18.88 -2.17
C PRO A 218 -32.25 -18.53 -1.26
N GLY A 219 -32.11 -17.47 -0.45
CA GLY A 219 -33.19 -16.96 0.42
C GLY A 219 -33.17 -17.39 1.88
N LYS A 220 -32.19 -18.21 2.32
CA LYS A 220 -31.99 -18.53 3.75
C LYS A 220 -30.82 -17.74 4.33
N GLU A 221 -31.05 -16.96 5.38
CA GLU A 221 -30.04 -16.15 6.09
C GLU A 221 -29.22 -16.95 7.14
N ASP A 222 -29.18 -18.27 7.02
CA ASP A 222 -28.44 -19.13 7.96
C ASP A 222 -26.93 -19.06 7.71
N LYS A 223 -26.13 -19.23 8.77
CA LYS A 223 -24.65 -19.24 8.72
C LYS A 223 -24.05 -20.23 7.71
N VAL A 224 -24.79 -21.29 7.38
CA VAL A 224 -24.39 -22.37 6.47
C VAL A 224 -24.68 -22.03 4.99
N ASN A 225 -25.59 -21.08 4.72
CA ASN A 225 -26.00 -20.69 3.36
C ASN A 225 -25.25 -19.45 2.82
N LYS A 226 -24.29 -18.94 3.58
CA LYS A 226 -23.44 -17.83 3.18
C LYS A 226 -22.56 -18.22 1.97
N PRO A 227 -22.26 -17.26 1.06
CA PRO A 227 -21.47 -17.50 -0.16
C PRO A 227 -20.15 -18.22 0.06
N ILE A 228 -19.42 -17.82 1.11
CA ILE A 228 -18.09 -18.38 1.43
C ILE A 228 -18.22 -19.28 2.66
N ALA A 229 -17.78 -20.54 2.56
CA ALA A 229 -17.70 -21.47 3.68
C ALA A 229 -16.54 -21.09 4.63
N SER A 230 -16.70 -21.42 5.91
CA SER A 230 -15.62 -21.34 6.91
C SER A 230 -15.76 -22.53 7.84
N CYS A 231 -14.89 -23.52 7.66
CA CYS A 231 -14.95 -24.81 8.36
C CYS A 231 -13.66 -25.06 9.14
N TYR A 232 -13.79 -25.36 10.44
CA TYR A 232 -12.68 -25.74 11.31
C TYR A 232 -12.74 -27.24 11.58
N ILE A 233 -11.64 -27.93 11.34
CA ILE A 233 -11.52 -29.38 11.48
C ILE A 233 -10.23 -29.69 12.23
N GLU A 234 -10.28 -30.63 13.15
CA GLU A 234 -9.05 -31.15 13.78
C GLU A 234 -8.26 -32.00 12.76
N ARG A 235 -6.93 -31.89 12.71
CA ARG A 235 -6.17 -32.69 11.73
C ARG A 235 -6.23 -34.19 12.05
N ASN A 236 -6.09 -34.53 13.34
CA ASN A 236 -5.94 -35.92 13.78
C ASN A 236 -7.28 -36.66 13.90
N SER A 237 -8.34 -35.96 14.30
CA SER A 237 -9.69 -36.52 14.35
C SER A 237 -10.51 -35.99 13.17
N VAL A 238 -11.38 -36.79 12.54
CA VAL A 238 -12.25 -36.31 11.44
C VAL A 238 -13.44 -35.49 12.00
N THR A 239 -13.21 -34.74 13.08
CA THR A 239 -14.23 -34.00 13.83
C THR A 239 -14.32 -32.58 13.30
N LEU A 240 -15.52 -32.21 12.87
CA LEU A 240 -15.87 -30.84 12.48
C LEU A 240 -16.10 -30.00 13.75
N LEU A 241 -15.21 -29.06 14.03
CA LEU A 241 -15.25 -28.22 15.23
C LEU A 241 -16.30 -27.11 15.09
N SER A 242 -16.36 -26.49 13.91
CA SER A 242 -17.31 -25.44 13.61
C SER A 242 -17.49 -25.29 12.11
N GLU A 243 -18.74 -25.03 11.72
CA GLU A 243 -19.11 -24.63 10.37
C GLU A 243 -19.80 -23.27 10.43
N SER A 244 -19.33 -22.36 9.59
CA SER A 244 -19.87 -21.01 9.43
C SER A 244 -19.68 -20.57 7.97
N GLY A 245 -19.88 -19.29 7.72
CA GLY A 245 -19.55 -18.67 6.45
C GLY A 245 -19.45 -17.16 6.52
N PHE A 246 -19.01 -16.59 5.40
CA PHE A 246 -18.85 -15.16 5.17
C PHE A 246 -19.61 -14.74 3.91
N GLU A 247 -20.07 -13.49 3.89
CA GLU A 247 -20.64 -12.89 2.67
C GLU A 247 -19.55 -12.66 1.61
N ASP A 248 -18.37 -12.24 2.05
CA ASP A 248 -17.24 -11.88 1.21
C ASP A 248 -15.97 -12.57 1.74
N MET A 249 -14.98 -12.78 0.87
CA MET A 249 -13.72 -13.43 1.24
C MET A 249 -13.02 -12.70 2.40
N PRO A 250 -12.77 -13.36 3.55
CA PRO A 250 -12.16 -12.70 4.72
C PRO A 250 -10.63 -12.65 4.68
N ILE A 251 -9.97 -13.36 3.77
CA ILE A 251 -8.51 -13.43 3.66
C ILE A 251 -8.10 -13.03 2.25
N MET A 252 -7.36 -11.94 2.15
CA MET A 252 -6.74 -11.45 0.93
C MET A 252 -5.36 -12.09 0.80
N ILE A 253 -4.97 -12.49 -0.41
CA ILE A 253 -3.69 -13.15 -0.67
C ILE A 253 -2.92 -12.34 -1.73
N PRO A 254 -2.34 -11.19 -1.37
CA PRO A 254 -1.40 -10.51 -2.25
C PRO A 254 -0.20 -11.38 -2.55
N ARG A 255 0.08 -11.54 -3.84
CA ARG A 255 1.28 -12.16 -4.41
C ARG A 255 2.18 -11.05 -4.96
N PHE A 256 3.49 -11.19 -4.89
CA PHE A 256 4.42 -10.17 -5.40
C PHE A 256 4.51 -10.27 -6.95
N PHE A 257 4.84 -11.44 -7.48
CA PHE A 257 4.53 -11.82 -8.87
C PHE A 257 4.18 -13.31 -8.95
N ILE A 258 3.65 -13.76 -10.08
CA ILE A 258 3.28 -15.15 -10.33
C ILE A 258 4.07 -15.65 -11.54
N ALA A 259 4.74 -16.80 -11.41
CA ALA A 259 5.34 -17.46 -12.55
C ALA A 259 4.27 -18.20 -13.37
N SER A 260 4.45 -18.29 -14.68
CA SER A 260 3.48 -18.97 -15.56
C SER A 260 3.23 -20.41 -15.10
N GLY A 261 1.96 -20.76 -14.86
CA GLY A 261 1.55 -22.08 -14.39
C GLY A 261 1.69 -22.31 -12.88
N GLU A 262 2.11 -21.31 -12.10
CA GLU A 262 2.13 -21.39 -10.64
C GLU A 262 0.92 -20.67 -10.02
N VAL A 263 0.42 -21.20 -8.90
CA VAL A 263 -0.64 -20.59 -8.07
C VAL A 263 -0.02 -19.65 -7.01
N TYR A 264 1.16 -20.04 -6.50
CA TYR A 264 1.83 -19.35 -5.42
C TYR A 264 2.67 -18.17 -5.92
N GLY A 265 2.70 -17.11 -5.12
CA GLY A 265 3.50 -15.93 -5.40
C GLY A 265 5.01 -16.18 -5.22
N ARG A 266 5.80 -15.43 -5.97
CA ARG A 266 7.27 -15.37 -5.87
C ARG A 266 7.68 -13.93 -5.58
N GLY A 267 8.73 -13.74 -4.77
CA GLY A 267 9.13 -12.44 -4.25
C GLY A 267 10.64 -12.19 -4.26
N PRO A 268 11.07 -10.95 -3.93
CA PRO A 268 12.49 -10.58 -3.93
C PRO A 268 13.34 -11.41 -2.96
N GLY A 269 12.77 -11.89 -1.85
CA GLY A 269 13.44 -12.80 -0.92
C GLY A 269 13.85 -14.13 -1.57
N MET A 270 13.00 -14.68 -2.44
CA MET A 270 13.33 -15.88 -3.23
C MET A 270 14.44 -15.60 -4.24
N LEU A 271 14.44 -14.42 -4.86
CA LEU A 271 15.49 -14.00 -5.80
C LEU A 271 16.83 -13.76 -5.10
N ALA A 272 16.81 -13.19 -3.90
CA ALA A 272 18.01 -12.89 -3.12
C ALA A 272 18.60 -14.12 -2.39
N LEU A 273 17.84 -15.21 -2.21
CA LEU A 273 18.24 -16.37 -1.42
C LEU A 273 19.60 -16.98 -1.83
N PRO A 274 19.91 -17.20 -3.13
CA PRO A 274 21.21 -17.72 -3.54
C PRO A 274 22.37 -16.80 -3.16
N ASP A 275 22.20 -15.49 -3.33
CA ASP A 275 23.20 -14.48 -2.98
C ASP A 275 23.40 -14.40 -1.46
N VAL A 276 22.33 -14.49 -0.66
CA VAL A 276 22.42 -14.54 0.81
C VAL A 276 23.18 -15.80 1.28
N LYS A 277 22.91 -16.96 0.68
CA LYS A 277 23.65 -18.19 1.00
C LYS A 277 25.13 -18.07 0.62
N MET A 278 25.42 -17.51 -0.54
CA MET A 278 26.79 -17.25 -1.00
C MET A 278 27.50 -16.28 -0.07
N LEU A 279 26.85 -15.19 0.33
CA LEU A 279 27.38 -14.19 1.25
C LEU A 279 27.77 -14.81 2.59
N ASN A 280 26.86 -15.58 3.20
CA ASN A 280 27.14 -16.30 4.45
C ASN A 280 28.33 -17.28 4.30
N ARG A 281 28.43 -17.98 3.15
CA ARG A 281 29.55 -18.90 2.90
C ARG A 281 30.88 -18.16 2.78
N MET A 282 30.90 -17.06 2.04
CA MET A 282 32.09 -16.21 1.86
C MET A 282 32.55 -15.61 3.18
N GLU A 283 31.62 -15.08 3.97
CA GLU A 283 31.92 -14.53 5.30
C GLU A 283 32.55 -15.61 6.20
N SER A 284 32.02 -16.84 6.19
CA SER A 284 32.60 -17.97 6.93
C SER A 284 34.03 -18.28 6.50
N ASP A 285 34.32 -18.26 5.20
CA ASP A 285 35.64 -18.59 4.67
C ASP A 285 36.66 -17.46 4.90
N ILE A 286 36.22 -16.20 4.86
CA ILE A 286 37.04 -15.04 5.24
C ILE A 286 37.36 -15.06 6.73
N LEU A 287 36.39 -15.36 7.60
CA LEU A 287 36.64 -15.53 9.03
C LEU A 287 37.68 -16.62 9.31
N LYS A 288 37.62 -17.75 8.60
CA LYS A 288 38.62 -18.82 8.70
C LYS A 288 39.99 -18.37 8.17
N ALA A 289 40.04 -17.62 7.07
CA ALA A 289 41.28 -17.10 6.51
C ALA A 289 41.93 -16.08 7.46
N GLY A 290 41.14 -15.16 8.03
CA GLY A 290 41.59 -14.21 9.04
C GLY A 290 42.14 -14.90 10.29
N GLN A 291 41.49 -15.97 10.78
CA GLN A 291 42.02 -16.78 11.88
C GLN A 291 43.38 -17.40 11.55
N LYS A 292 43.55 -17.95 10.34
CA LYS A 292 44.84 -18.50 9.90
C LYS A 292 45.90 -17.42 9.71
N LYS A 293 45.52 -16.19 9.38
CA LYS A 293 46.46 -15.06 9.27
C LYS A 293 46.93 -14.58 10.64
N LEU A 294 46.03 -14.47 11.61
CA LEU A 294 46.34 -14.09 12.99
C LEU A 294 47.10 -15.18 13.76
N SER A 295 46.83 -16.44 13.43
CA SER A 295 47.38 -17.61 14.12
C SER A 295 47.73 -18.70 13.11
N PRO A 296 48.81 -18.49 12.32
CA PRO A 296 49.18 -19.40 11.25
C PRO A 296 49.55 -20.79 11.78
N PRO A 297 49.23 -21.87 11.04
CA PRO A 297 49.81 -23.17 11.32
C PRO A 297 51.34 -23.06 11.28
N LEU A 298 52.01 -23.70 12.23
CA LEU A 298 53.46 -23.63 12.36
C LEU A 298 54.10 -24.89 11.77
N LEU A 299 55.20 -24.69 11.05
CA LEU A 299 56.10 -25.70 10.53
C LEU A 299 57.24 -25.86 11.52
N VAL A 300 57.32 -27.02 12.18
CA VAL A 300 58.37 -27.35 13.15
C VAL A 300 59.26 -28.44 12.54
N PRO A 301 60.59 -28.25 12.50
CA PRO A 301 61.49 -29.30 12.05
C PRO A 301 61.50 -30.46 13.06
N ASP A 302 61.31 -31.69 12.60
CA ASP A 302 61.40 -32.91 13.41
C ASP A 302 61.92 -34.09 12.56
N ASP A 303 62.79 -34.92 13.15
CA ASP A 303 63.37 -36.13 12.54
C ASP A 303 62.37 -37.32 12.57
N GLY A 304 61.22 -37.15 13.23
CA GLY A 304 60.15 -38.13 13.41
C GLY A 304 59.15 -38.30 12.26
N PHE A 305 58.14 -39.15 12.50
CA PHE A 305 57.12 -39.58 11.54
C PHE A 305 56.22 -38.42 11.08
N MET A 306 56.02 -38.30 9.76
CA MET A 306 55.12 -37.31 9.15
C MET A 306 53.67 -37.65 9.49
N GLY A 307 53.10 -36.93 10.47
CA GLY A 307 51.66 -36.96 10.73
C GLY A 307 50.84 -36.31 9.60
N PRO A 308 49.51 -36.52 9.55
CA PRO A 308 48.65 -35.85 8.59
C PRO A 308 48.70 -34.32 8.77
N LEU A 309 48.68 -33.57 7.66
CA LEU A 309 48.73 -32.10 7.64
C LEU A 309 47.56 -31.49 8.43
N LYS A 310 47.89 -30.64 9.41
CA LYS A 310 46.94 -29.87 10.23
C LYS A 310 46.92 -28.42 9.77
N LEU A 311 45.84 -28.04 9.08
CA LEU A 311 45.63 -26.67 8.56
C LEU A 311 44.72 -25.81 9.45
N ILE A 312 44.49 -26.24 10.69
CA ILE A 312 43.75 -25.47 11.71
C ILE A 312 44.66 -24.37 12.30
N PRO A 313 44.09 -23.26 12.80
CA PRO A 313 44.86 -22.22 13.48
C PRO A 313 45.75 -22.80 14.59
N ASN A 314 47.00 -22.33 14.70
CA ASN A 314 48.02 -22.87 15.62
C ASN A 314 48.32 -24.38 15.48
N GLY A 315 47.95 -25.01 14.37
CA GLY A 315 48.28 -26.40 14.09
C GLY A 315 49.79 -26.58 13.91
N LEU A 316 50.37 -27.55 14.63
CA LEU A 316 51.77 -27.94 14.46
C LEU A 316 51.89 -28.97 13.34
N ASN A 317 52.72 -28.67 12.34
CA ASN A 317 53.07 -29.55 11.24
C ASN A 317 54.56 -29.83 11.28
N PHE A 318 54.90 -31.12 11.30
CA PHE A 318 56.28 -31.56 11.37
C PHE A 318 56.80 -31.82 9.96
N PHE A 319 58.00 -31.31 9.65
CA PHE A 319 58.68 -31.60 8.39
C PHE A 319 60.13 -31.99 8.67
N ARG A 320 60.71 -32.80 7.77
CA ARG A 320 62.12 -33.19 7.87
C ARG A 320 62.99 -32.04 7.37
N SER A 321 63.90 -31.53 8.19
CA SER A 321 64.90 -30.56 7.75
C SER A 321 66.05 -31.29 7.03
N ASP A 322 66.39 -30.83 5.82
CA ASP A 322 67.60 -31.29 5.13
C ASP A 322 68.80 -30.49 5.67
N ARG A 323 69.75 -31.18 6.31
CA ARG A 323 70.89 -30.59 7.05
C ARG A 323 71.88 -29.78 6.19
N ARG A 324 71.61 -29.57 4.90
CA ARG A 324 72.43 -28.75 3.97
C ARG A 324 72.03 -27.29 3.87
N SER A 325 70.92 -26.90 4.48
CA SER A 325 70.36 -25.55 4.38
C SER A 325 70.29 -24.91 5.77
N THR A 326 71.20 -23.98 6.05
CA THR A 326 71.29 -23.21 7.32
C THR A 326 70.05 -22.31 7.58
N MET A 327 69.05 -22.34 6.70
CA MET A 327 67.80 -21.56 6.76
C MET A 327 66.56 -22.41 7.12
N GLN A 328 66.70 -23.73 7.30
CA GLN A 328 65.56 -24.66 7.39
C GLN A 328 65.27 -25.26 8.78
N ASP A 329 66.03 -24.85 9.81
CA ASP A 329 65.82 -25.28 11.20
C ASP A 329 64.96 -24.29 12.02
N ASN A 330 64.39 -23.26 11.38
CA ASN A 330 63.54 -22.27 12.05
C ASN A 330 62.05 -22.67 11.98
N ILE A 331 61.31 -22.41 13.07
CA ILE A 331 59.85 -22.53 13.07
C ILE A 331 59.29 -21.52 12.07
N GLY A 332 58.68 -22.02 10.99
CA GLY A 332 58.09 -21.20 9.93
C GLY A 332 56.57 -21.15 10.03
N ALA A 333 55.94 -20.05 9.59
CA ALA A 333 54.51 -20.03 9.36
C ALA A 333 54.18 -20.76 8.04
N PHE A 334 53.11 -21.54 8.00
CA PHE A 334 52.57 -22.08 6.75
C PHE A 334 52.15 -20.92 5.85
N PRO A 335 52.48 -20.93 4.54
CA PRO A 335 52.13 -19.84 3.64
C PRO A 335 50.61 -19.72 3.52
N VAL A 336 50.06 -18.62 4.02
CA VAL A 336 48.65 -18.24 3.85
C VAL A 336 48.60 -17.09 2.83
N PRO A 337 47.65 -17.08 1.88
CA PRO A 337 47.48 -15.95 0.96
C PRO A 337 47.32 -14.63 1.72
N ASP A 338 48.13 -13.62 1.37
CA ASP A 338 48.16 -12.34 2.09
C ASP A 338 47.00 -11.40 1.76
N ASP A 339 46.48 -11.48 0.54
CA ASP A 339 45.48 -10.53 0.01
C ASP A 339 44.06 -11.06 0.18
N LEU A 340 43.36 -10.52 1.18
CA LEU A 340 41.91 -10.72 1.38
C LEU A 340 41.07 -9.62 0.70
N GLY A 341 41.71 -8.61 0.10
CA GLY A 341 41.04 -7.44 -0.47
C GLY A 341 40.07 -7.80 -1.60
N TYR A 342 40.44 -8.74 -2.46
CA TYR A 342 39.54 -9.26 -3.50
C TYR A 342 38.27 -9.90 -2.91
N ALA A 343 38.40 -10.62 -1.79
CA ALA A 343 37.27 -11.28 -1.15
C ALA A 343 36.33 -10.26 -0.48
N GLU A 344 36.89 -9.23 0.15
CA GLU A 344 36.13 -8.10 0.72
C GLU A 344 35.40 -7.29 -0.36
N GLU A 345 36.04 -7.04 -1.51
CA GLU A 345 35.40 -6.36 -2.64
C GLU A 345 34.20 -7.19 -3.17
N LYS A 346 34.38 -8.51 -3.32
CA LYS A 346 33.31 -9.41 -3.74
C LYS A 346 32.16 -9.49 -2.72
N LEU A 347 32.47 -9.48 -1.42
CA LEU A 347 31.45 -9.37 -0.37
C LEU A 347 30.64 -8.08 -0.51
N LYS A 348 31.31 -6.94 -0.71
CA LYS A 348 30.65 -5.66 -0.91
C LYS A 348 29.73 -5.69 -2.14
N GLN A 349 30.22 -6.17 -3.28
CA GLN A 349 29.41 -6.35 -4.49
C GLN A 349 28.16 -7.19 -4.23
N LYS A 350 28.28 -8.28 -3.45
CA LYS A 350 27.13 -9.13 -3.08
C LYS A 350 26.15 -8.45 -2.14
N ARG A 351 26.64 -7.71 -1.14
CA ARG A 351 25.78 -6.92 -0.24
C ARG A 351 24.97 -5.87 -1.01
N ASP A 352 25.61 -5.19 -1.97
CA ASP A 352 24.96 -4.18 -2.80
C ASP A 352 23.95 -4.82 -3.78
N GLN A 353 24.28 -5.98 -4.37
CA GLN A 353 23.33 -6.74 -5.19
C GLN A 353 22.07 -7.15 -4.40
N ILE A 354 22.24 -7.66 -3.17
CA ILE A 354 21.10 -8.02 -2.30
C ILE A 354 20.24 -6.80 -1.99
N ARG A 355 20.85 -5.65 -1.68
CA ARG A 355 20.11 -4.40 -1.44
C ARG A 355 19.33 -3.95 -2.67
N SER A 356 19.91 -4.10 -3.85
CA SER A 356 19.27 -3.76 -5.12
C SER A 356 18.08 -4.66 -5.43
N ILE A 357 18.17 -5.97 -5.17
CA ILE A 357 17.05 -6.93 -5.32
C ILE A 357 15.86 -6.53 -4.43
N PHE A 358 16.13 -6.02 -3.22
CA PHE A 358 15.10 -5.50 -2.32
C PHE A 358 14.67 -4.06 -2.62
N TYR A 359 15.11 -3.48 -3.75
CA TYR A 359 14.82 -2.09 -4.13
C TYR A 359 15.24 -1.05 -3.06
N ASN A 360 16.17 -1.39 -2.16
CA ASN A 360 16.57 -0.46 -1.11
C ASN A 360 17.20 0.80 -1.67
N ASP A 361 17.93 0.67 -2.78
CA ASP A 361 18.54 1.80 -3.48
C ASP A 361 17.48 2.80 -3.99
N MET A 362 16.28 2.30 -4.30
CA MET A 362 15.15 3.07 -4.80
C MET A 362 14.29 3.65 -3.66
N LEU A 363 14.17 2.90 -2.56
CA LEU A 363 13.35 3.26 -1.41
C LEU A 363 14.06 4.23 -0.45
N GLN A 364 15.39 4.19 -0.40
CA GLN A 364 16.20 5.13 0.35
C GLN A 364 16.42 6.43 -0.42
N THR A 365 16.22 7.55 0.26
CA THR A 365 16.55 8.87 -0.27
C THR A 365 18.06 9.07 -0.18
N PHE A 366 18.77 8.93 -1.30
CA PHE A 366 20.17 9.33 -1.37
C PHE A 366 20.24 10.82 -1.68
N HIS A 367 20.92 11.56 -0.81
CA HIS A 367 21.31 12.94 -1.05
C HIS A 367 22.77 12.93 -1.48
N ASP A 368 23.03 12.96 -2.77
CA ASP A 368 24.33 13.42 -3.24
C ASP A 368 24.31 14.95 -3.18
N ALA A 369 25.26 15.56 -2.47
CA ALA A 369 25.27 17.02 -2.25
C ALA A 369 25.40 17.83 -3.55
N GLN A 370 25.73 17.17 -4.66
CA GLN A 370 25.89 17.76 -5.98
C GLN A 370 24.66 17.64 -6.89
N MET A 371 23.60 16.94 -6.49
CA MET A 371 22.41 16.77 -7.33
C MET A 371 21.51 18.02 -7.32
N THR A 372 21.04 18.42 -8.50
CA THR A 372 20.04 19.50 -8.60
C THR A 372 18.66 19.01 -8.13
N ALA A 373 17.83 19.91 -7.59
CA ALA A 373 16.49 19.58 -7.11
C ALA A 373 15.61 18.90 -8.19
N THR A 374 15.77 19.29 -9.45
CA THR A 374 15.08 18.69 -10.60
C THR A 374 15.54 17.28 -10.92
N GLU A 375 16.84 16.99 -10.81
CA GLU A 375 17.37 15.64 -11.03
C GLU A 375 16.92 14.67 -9.94
N VAL A 376 16.89 15.13 -8.68
CA VAL A 376 16.37 14.33 -7.56
C VAL A 376 14.90 13.96 -7.78
N LEU A 377 14.08 14.91 -8.26
CA LEU A 377 12.67 14.65 -8.56
C LEU A 377 12.48 13.65 -9.71
N LYS A 378 13.20 13.83 -10.83
CA LYS A 378 13.14 12.89 -11.97
C LYS A 378 13.62 11.49 -11.58
N LEU A 379 14.69 11.39 -10.81
CA LEU A 379 15.21 10.11 -10.36
C LEU A 379 14.23 9.42 -9.39
N ALA A 380 13.57 10.19 -8.51
CA ALA A 380 12.51 9.66 -7.66
C ALA A 380 11.30 9.16 -8.48
N GLU A 381 10.96 9.83 -9.57
CA GLU A 381 9.90 9.43 -10.50
C GLU A 381 10.24 8.11 -11.22
N GLU A 382 11.41 8.00 -11.84
CA GLU A 382 11.86 6.76 -12.51
C GLU A 382 11.86 5.58 -11.53
N ARG A 383 12.31 5.79 -10.29
CA ARG A 383 12.35 4.78 -9.23
C ARG A 383 10.94 4.31 -8.83
N LEU A 384 9.99 5.23 -8.68
CA LEU A 384 8.60 4.88 -8.35
C LEU A 384 7.91 4.17 -9.51
N GLN A 385 8.24 4.51 -10.76
CA GLN A 385 7.67 3.88 -11.94
C GLN A 385 8.03 2.39 -12.03
N LEU A 386 9.23 2.00 -11.59
CA LEU A 386 9.66 0.59 -11.54
C LEU A 386 8.85 -0.25 -10.54
N LEU A 387 8.24 0.38 -9.53
CA LEU A 387 7.33 -0.29 -8.58
C LEU A 387 5.88 -0.38 -9.10
N GLY A 388 5.58 0.19 -10.27
CA GLY A 388 4.23 0.22 -10.85
C GLY A 388 3.55 -1.16 -10.99
N PRO A 389 4.22 -2.19 -11.54
CA PRO A 389 3.64 -3.53 -11.64
C PRO A 389 3.31 -4.16 -10.27
N PHE A 390 4.17 -3.94 -9.28
CA PHE A 390 3.92 -4.39 -7.90
C PHE A 390 2.72 -3.66 -7.30
N GLN A 391 2.65 -2.34 -7.44
CA GLN A 391 1.50 -1.54 -6.98
C GLN A 391 0.19 -2.02 -7.62
N GLY A 392 0.17 -2.25 -8.93
CA GLY A 392 -1.05 -2.71 -9.63
C GLY A 392 -1.58 -4.05 -9.09
N ARG A 393 -0.68 -4.96 -8.73
CA ARG A 393 -1.05 -6.23 -8.09
C ARG A 393 -1.50 -6.04 -6.64
N MET A 394 -0.84 -5.17 -5.87
CA MET A 394 -1.31 -4.86 -4.50
C MET A 394 -2.69 -4.21 -4.50
N ASN A 395 -2.98 -3.35 -5.46
CA ASN A 395 -4.30 -2.73 -5.61
C ASN A 395 -5.38 -3.81 -5.86
N SER A 396 -5.12 -4.75 -6.77
CA SER A 396 -6.09 -5.77 -7.16
C SER A 396 -6.24 -6.92 -6.15
N GLU A 397 -5.15 -7.41 -5.56
CA GLU A 397 -5.17 -8.60 -4.69
C GLU A 397 -5.25 -8.27 -3.18
N LEU A 398 -4.91 -7.04 -2.76
CA LEU A 398 -4.91 -6.64 -1.34
C LEU A 398 -5.83 -5.46 -1.06
N TYR A 399 -5.59 -4.30 -1.65
CA TYR A 399 -6.28 -3.08 -1.22
C TYR A 399 -7.75 -3.08 -1.63
N ASN A 400 -8.09 -3.26 -2.92
CA ASN A 400 -9.49 -3.28 -3.38
C ASN A 400 -10.31 -4.30 -2.59
N PRO A 401 -9.90 -5.59 -2.47
CA PRO A 401 -10.66 -6.57 -1.70
C PRO A 401 -10.77 -6.20 -0.21
N THR A 402 -9.75 -5.56 0.37
CA THR A 402 -9.82 -5.07 1.76
C THR A 402 -10.86 -3.97 1.90
N PHE A 403 -10.90 -3.00 0.99
CA PHE A 403 -11.89 -1.93 1.01
C PHE A 403 -13.31 -2.48 0.81
N ASP A 404 -13.51 -3.37 -0.17
CA ASP A 404 -14.80 -4.02 -0.42
C ASP A 404 -15.29 -4.80 0.81
N ARG A 405 -14.37 -5.51 1.48
CA ARG A 405 -14.68 -6.24 2.70
C ARG A 405 -15.09 -5.29 3.83
N ILE A 406 -14.36 -4.19 4.04
CA ILE A 406 -14.70 -3.20 5.06
C ILE A 406 -16.01 -2.50 4.71
N PHE A 407 -16.28 -2.21 3.44
CA PHE A 407 -17.56 -1.67 2.97
C PHE A 407 -18.72 -2.59 3.35
N GLY A 408 -18.61 -3.89 3.05
CA GLY A 408 -19.60 -4.89 3.44
C GLY A 408 -19.80 -4.97 4.95
N ILE A 409 -18.73 -4.89 5.74
CA ILE A 409 -18.81 -4.85 7.21
C ILE A 409 -19.51 -3.59 7.71
N MET A 410 -19.19 -2.41 7.15
CA MET A 410 -19.83 -1.14 7.49
C MET A 410 -21.33 -1.17 7.18
N LEU A 411 -21.71 -1.70 6.03
CA LEU A 411 -23.11 -1.83 5.61
C LEU A 411 -23.90 -2.70 6.59
N ARG A 412 -23.36 -3.87 6.95
CA ARG A 412 -24.03 -4.81 7.87
C ARG A 412 -24.18 -4.28 9.29
N ASN A 413 -23.24 -3.45 9.76
CA ASN A 413 -23.27 -2.88 11.10
C ASN A 413 -23.94 -1.50 11.18
N GLY A 414 -24.49 -0.99 10.06
CA GLY A 414 -25.10 0.34 10.01
C GLY A 414 -24.12 1.49 10.28
N ALA A 415 -22.82 1.27 10.07
CA ALA A 415 -21.76 2.25 10.31
C ALA A 415 -21.48 3.14 9.08
N MET A 416 -22.15 2.89 7.96
CA MET A 416 -21.98 3.62 6.71
C MET A 416 -22.68 5.00 6.78
N PRO A 417 -22.05 6.08 6.30
CA PRO A 417 -22.77 7.34 6.10
C PRO A 417 -23.90 7.16 5.09
N ALA A 418 -25.09 7.71 5.38
CA ALA A 418 -26.26 7.59 4.51
C ALA A 418 -25.93 8.05 3.07
N PRO A 419 -26.04 7.15 2.07
CA PRO A 419 -25.75 7.50 0.68
C PRO A 419 -26.85 8.40 0.10
N PRO A 420 -26.50 9.39 -0.75
CA PRO A 420 -27.46 10.11 -1.58
C PRO A 420 -28.25 9.16 -2.49
N GLU A 421 -29.49 9.50 -2.83
CA GLU A 421 -30.34 8.64 -3.68
C GLU A 421 -29.70 8.36 -5.05
N ILE A 422 -28.97 9.35 -5.58
CA ILE A 422 -28.25 9.29 -6.87
C ILE A 422 -27.16 8.20 -6.88
N MET A 423 -26.64 7.84 -5.70
CA MET A 423 -25.59 6.82 -5.55
C MET A 423 -26.14 5.39 -5.42
N MET A 424 -27.46 5.20 -5.35
CA MET A 424 -28.04 3.86 -5.28
C MET A 424 -27.78 3.10 -6.59
N GLY A 425 -27.07 1.96 -6.47
CA GLY A 425 -26.73 1.10 -7.61
C GLY A 425 -25.50 1.55 -8.41
N GLN A 426 -24.81 2.62 -8.00
CA GLN A 426 -23.56 3.06 -8.61
C GLN A 426 -22.36 2.40 -7.94
N SER A 427 -21.35 2.03 -8.72
CA SER A 427 -20.09 1.47 -8.21
C SER A 427 -19.13 2.55 -7.74
N LEU A 428 -18.37 2.22 -6.71
CA LEU A 428 -17.30 3.06 -6.18
C LEU A 428 -15.97 2.60 -6.74
N LYS A 429 -15.10 3.56 -7.00
CA LYS A 429 -13.75 3.37 -7.46
C LYS A 429 -12.77 4.01 -6.49
N ILE A 430 -11.76 3.25 -6.10
CA ILE A 430 -10.70 3.72 -5.22
C ILE A 430 -9.51 4.15 -6.07
N ASN A 431 -9.13 5.41 -5.93
CA ASN A 431 -7.97 5.97 -6.60
C ASN A 431 -6.82 6.03 -5.60
N TYR A 432 -5.72 5.33 -5.89
CA TYR A 432 -4.53 5.37 -5.06
C TYR A 432 -3.70 6.60 -5.39
N ILE A 433 -3.41 7.40 -4.37
CA ILE A 433 -2.67 8.65 -4.53
C ILE A 433 -1.19 8.27 -4.59
N ASN A 434 -0.59 8.39 -5.77
CA ASN A 434 0.85 8.33 -5.89
C ASN A 434 1.44 9.63 -5.29
N PRO A 435 2.44 9.56 -4.38
CA PRO A 435 3.14 10.75 -3.87
C PRO A 435 3.61 11.69 -4.99
N LEU A 436 3.99 11.13 -6.15
CA LEU A 436 4.34 11.91 -7.33
C LEU A 436 3.15 12.68 -7.89
N SER A 437 1.96 12.07 -8.00
CA SER A 437 0.75 12.77 -8.46
C SER A 437 0.42 13.96 -7.57
N LYS A 438 0.74 13.90 -6.26
CA LYS A 438 0.59 15.06 -5.37
C LYS A 438 1.60 16.17 -5.67
N VAL A 439 2.85 15.83 -5.98
CA VAL A 439 3.89 16.78 -6.39
C VAL A 439 3.59 17.38 -7.77
N GLN A 440 3.14 16.57 -8.73
CA GLN A 440 2.70 17.01 -10.05
C GLN A 440 1.54 17.99 -9.94
N ARG A 441 0.50 17.63 -9.17
CA ARG A 441 -0.62 18.54 -8.87
C ARG A 441 -0.12 19.84 -8.24
N THR A 442 0.78 19.77 -7.25
CA THR A 442 1.35 21.00 -6.65
C THR A 442 2.12 21.85 -7.67
N THR A 443 2.83 21.21 -8.61
CA THR A 443 3.52 21.89 -9.72
C THR A 443 2.53 22.52 -10.70
N GLU A 444 1.40 21.86 -10.97
CA GLU A 444 0.29 22.42 -11.75
C GLU A 444 -0.31 23.65 -11.06
N ALA A 445 -0.57 23.59 -9.73
CA ALA A 445 -1.01 24.76 -8.97
C ALA A 445 0.01 25.90 -9.00
N ASP A 446 1.30 25.60 -8.86
CA ASP A 446 2.36 26.60 -9.00
C ASP A 446 2.37 27.20 -10.41
N GLY A 447 2.12 26.39 -11.45
CA GLY A 447 1.99 26.83 -12.83
C GLY A 447 0.79 27.77 -13.02
N ILE A 448 -0.36 27.42 -12.44
CA ILE A 448 -1.57 28.24 -12.42
C ILE A 448 -1.29 29.57 -11.69
N ALA A 449 -0.70 29.53 -10.50
CA ALA A 449 -0.35 30.71 -9.72
C ALA A 449 0.63 31.64 -10.45
N ARG A 450 1.66 31.09 -11.11
CA ARG A 450 2.61 31.87 -11.93
C ARG A 450 1.93 32.49 -13.14
N THR A 451 1.03 31.76 -13.79
CA THR A 451 0.24 32.27 -14.92
C THR A 451 -0.63 33.44 -14.48
N PHE A 452 -1.33 33.33 -13.35
CA PHE A 452 -2.09 34.44 -12.78
C PHE A 452 -1.21 35.63 -12.38
N ALA A 453 -0.03 35.39 -11.79
CA ALA A 453 0.91 36.45 -11.44
C ALA A 453 1.44 37.19 -12.68
N PHE A 454 1.64 36.49 -13.80
CA PHE A 454 2.05 37.07 -15.08
C PHE A 454 0.91 37.86 -15.76
N LEU A 455 -0.34 37.39 -15.63
CA LEU A 455 -1.51 38.03 -16.25
C LEU A 455 -2.01 39.24 -15.46
N ALA A 456 -1.78 39.31 -14.15
CA ALA A 456 -2.27 40.40 -13.30
C ALA A 456 -1.88 41.82 -13.79
N PRO A 457 -0.64 42.10 -14.23
CA PRO A 457 -0.27 43.39 -14.82
C PRO A 457 -0.94 43.66 -16.17
N LEU A 458 -1.15 42.63 -17.00
CA LEU A 458 -1.78 42.76 -18.33
C LEU A 458 -3.28 43.07 -18.20
N HIS A 459 -3.94 42.50 -17.19
CA HIS A 459 -5.31 42.86 -16.83
C HIS A 459 -5.39 44.30 -16.32
N GLN A 460 -4.46 44.75 -15.46
CA GLN A 460 -4.38 46.15 -15.02
C GLN A 460 -4.12 47.13 -16.18
N ALA A 461 -3.44 46.68 -17.23
CA ALA A 461 -3.21 47.46 -18.46
C ALA A 461 -4.43 47.50 -19.42
N GLY A 462 -5.55 46.85 -19.07
CA GLY A 462 -6.81 46.90 -19.83
C GLY A 462 -6.82 46.05 -21.11
N LEU A 463 -5.87 45.12 -21.27
CA LEU A 463 -5.86 44.20 -22.41
C LEU A 463 -6.91 43.09 -22.19
N PRO A 464 -7.70 42.69 -23.22
CA PRO A 464 -8.69 41.61 -23.15
C PRO A 464 -8.00 40.22 -23.19
N VAL A 465 -6.98 40.02 -22.35
CA VAL A 465 -6.26 38.73 -22.24
C VAL A 465 -7.08 37.72 -21.42
N MET A 466 -7.98 38.23 -20.58
CA MET A 466 -8.82 37.43 -19.69
C MET A 466 -9.94 36.69 -20.41
N ASP A 467 -10.30 37.09 -21.64
CA ASP A 467 -11.40 36.47 -22.40
C ASP A 467 -11.03 35.10 -22.98
N ASN A 468 -9.72 34.81 -23.12
CA ASN A 468 -9.22 33.52 -23.60
C ASN A 468 -9.04 32.48 -22.49
N LEU A 469 -9.30 32.82 -21.22
CA LEU A 469 -9.01 31.97 -20.07
C LEU A 469 -10.25 31.76 -19.20
N ASP A 470 -10.55 30.49 -18.90
CA ASP A 470 -11.55 30.15 -17.88
C ASP A 470 -10.96 30.35 -16.48
N ILE A 471 -11.07 31.58 -15.97
CA ILE A 471 -10.58 31.96 -14.65
C ILE A 471 -11.32 31.20 -13.54
N ASP A 472 -12.60 30.89 -13.74
CA ASP A 472 -13.43 30.21 -12.73
C ASP A 472 -13.11 28.71 -12.63
N GLY A 473 -12.81 28.08 -13.77
CA GLY A 473 -12.25 26.74 -13.83
C GLY A 473 -10.87 26.69 -13.17
N ALA A 474 -9.96 27.59 -13.55
CA ALA A 474 -8.60 27.63 -13.02
C ALA A 474 -8.53 27.89 -11.51
N ILE A 475 -9.43 28.72 -10.95
CA ILE A 475 -9.53 28.92 -9.49
C ILE A 475 -10.04 27.65 -8.79
N ARG A 476 -11.00 26.93 -9.40
CA ARG A 476 -11.50 25.66 -8.84
C ARG A 476 -10.44 24.58 -8.86
N ASP A 477 -9.73 24.44 -9.98
CA ASP A 477 -8.61 23.49 -10.11
C ASP A 477 -7.50 23.84 -9.11
N PHE A 478 -7.12 25.12 -9.02
CA PHE A 478 -6.14 25.58 -8.04
C PHE A 478 -6.58 25.31 -6.59
N ALA A 479 -7.85 25.57 -6.26
CA ALA A 479 -8.41 25.32 -4.94
C ALA A 479 -8.45 23.83 -4.60
N GLU A 480 -8.80 22.98 -5.57
CA GLU A 480 -8.80 21.53 -5.42
C GLU A 480 -7.39 20.97 -5.21
N ILE A 481 -6.44 21.40 -6.04
CA ILE A 481 -5.03 21.03 -5.93
C ILE A 481 -4.43 21.48 -4.59
N SER A 482 -4.74 22.71 -4.16
CA SER A 482 -4.23 23.29 -2.92
C SER A 482 -4.90 22.72 -1.66
N GLY A 483 -5.86 21.81 -1.81
CA GLY A 483 -6.59 21.19 -0.70
C GLY A 483 -7.54 22.15 0.02
N PHE A 484 -8.01 23.20 -0.66
CA PHE A 484 -8.97 24.13 -0.09
C PHE A 484 -10.31 23.41 0.14
N PRO A 485 -10.95 23.55 1.31
CA PRO A 485 -12.18 22.82 1.60
C PRO A 485 -13.28 23.10 0.58
N SER A 486 -13.73 22.09 -0.16
CA SER A 486 -14.77 22.24 -1.20
C SER A 486 -16.09 22.80 -0.66
N LYS A 487 -16.36 22.61 0.64
CA LYS A 487 -17.50 23.24 1.36
C LYS A 487 -17.50 24.77 1.32
N ARG A 488 -16.35 25.39 1.08
CA ARG A 488 -16.19 26.85 1.03
C ARG A 488 -16.11 27.38 -0.41
N ILE A 489 -16.22 26.50 -1.40
CA ILE A 489 -16.34 26.87 -2.80
C ILE A 489 -17.85 26.97 -3.08
N ASN A 490 -18.31 28.14 -3.49
CA ASN A 490 -19.72 28.35 -3.85
C ASN A 490 -20.04 27.56 -5.13
N SER A 491 -21.27 27.04 -5.23
CA SER A 491 -21.71 26.37 -6.46
C SER A 491 -21.79 27.34 -7.63
N THR A 492 -21.65 26.83 -8.85
CA THR A 492 -21.80 27.59 -10.10
C THR A 492 -23.08 28.41 -10.12
N ASP A 493 -24.18 27.83 -9.65
CA ASP A 493 -25.49 28.48 -9.62
C ASP A 493 -25.53 29.69 -8.68
N ILE A 494 -24.89 29.59 -7.50
CA ILE A 494 -24.81 30.70 -6.54
C ILE A 494 -23.90 31.82 -7.08
N ILE A 495 -22.82 31.46 -7.77
CA ILE A 495 -21.91 32.44 -8.38
C ILE A 495 -22.59 33.18 -9.53
N GLU A 496 -23.32 32.46 -10.40
CA GLU A 496 -24.08 33.06 -11.49
C GLU A 496 -25.19 33.98 -10.99
N GLN A 497 -25.93 33.56 -9.96
CA GLN A 497 -26.95 34.41 -9.33
C GLN A 497 -26.33 35.66 -8.69
N THR A 498 -25.19 35.52 -8.00
CA THR A 498 -24.49 36.66 -7.39
C THR A 498 -23.93 37.62 -8.45
N ARG A 499 -23.47 37.10 -9.60
CA ARG A 499 -22.99 37.91 -10.73
C ARG A 499 -24.12 38.64 -11.44
N LYS A 500 -25.25 37.98 -11.68
CA LYS A 500 -26.46 38.62 -12.22
C LYS A 500 -26.93 39.75 -11.29
N ALA A 501 -27.00 39.49 -9.98
CA ALA A 501 -27.35 40.52 -9.00
C ALA A 501 -26.37 41.70 -8.98
N ARG A 502 -25.05 41.45 -9.10
CA ARG A 502 -24.04 42.52 -9.19
C ARG A 502 -24.11 43.31 -10.49
N ALA A 503 -24.34 42.64 -11.62
CA ALA A 503 -24.50 43.28 -12.92
C ALA A 503 -25.76 44.16 -12.97
N GLU A 504 -26.86 43.70 -12.37
CA GLU A 504 -28.09 44.48 -12.21
C GLU A 504 -27.87 45.70 -11.30
N GLN A 505 -27.17 45.54 -10.16
CA GLN A 505 -26.81 46.67 -9.30
C GLN A 505 -25.89 47.68 -9.99
N GLN A 506 -24.88 47.23 -10.72
CA GLN A 506 -24.00 48.11 -11.49
C GLN A 506 -24.71 48.79 -12.65
N ALA A 507 -25.67 48.12 -13.31
CA ALA A 507 -26.50 48.74 -14.33
C ALA A 507 -27.43 49.82 -13.76
N VAL A 508 -27.93 49.61 -12.54
CA VAL A 508 -28.74 50.60 -11.81
C VAL A 508 -27.88 51.78 -11.35
N GLU A 509 -26.67 51.54 -10.82
CA GLU A 509 -25.73 52.60 -10.44
C GLU A 509 -25.20 53.37 -11.65
N ALA A 510 -24.91 52.70 -12.77
CA ALA A 510 -24.47 53.37 -14.01
C ALA A 510 -25.58 54.25 -14.61
N LYS A 511 -26.84 53.79 -14.57
CA LYS A 511 -28.00 54.60 -14.97
C LYS A 511 -28.25 55.76 -14.01
N ALA A 512 -28.06 55.56 -12.70
CA ALA A 512 -28.16 56.63 -11.71
C ALA A 512 -27.02 57.66 -11.85
N ALA A 513 -25.79 57.23 -12.15
CA ALA A 513 -24.65 58.10 -12.40
C ALA A 513 -24.79 58.88 -13.71
N GLN A 514 -25.30 58.27 -14.78
CA GLN A 514 -25.66 58.99 -16.02
C GLN A 514 -26.79 60.00 -15.78
N ALA A 515 -27.82 59.63 -15.03
CA ALA A 515 -28.90 60.55 -14.67
C ALA A 515 -28.38 61.72 -13.82
N ALA A 516 -27.45 61.46 -12.89
CA ALA A 516 -26.81 62.50 -12.09
C ALA A 516 -25.90 63.41 -12.93
N GLN A 517 -25.13 62.89 -13.89
CA GLN A 517 -24.33 63.71 -14.81
C GLN A 517 -25.20 64.56 -15.74
N ILE A 518 -26.32 64.01 -16.26
CA ILE A 518 -27.28 64.76 -17.07
C ILE A 518 -27.95 65.87 -16.23
N ALA A 519 -28.27 65.60 -14.95
CA ALA A 519 -28.79 66.59 -14.03
C ALA A 519 -27.74 67.66 -13.62
N GLU A 520 -26.46 67.30 -13.52
CA GLU A 520 -25.37 68.24 -13.21
C GLU A 520 -25.04 69.15 -14.41
N ILE A 521 -25.13 68.63 -15.64
CA ILE A 521 -25.02 69.42 -16.88
C ILE A 521 -26.24 70.34 -17.04
N ALA A 522 -27.45 69.86 -16.71
CA ALA A 522 -28.66 70.67 -16.72
C ALA A 522 -28.61 71.80 -15.67
N THR A 523 -28.15 71.54 -14.45
CA THR A 523 -28.04 72.55 -13.39
C THR A 523 -26.91 73.56 -13.64
N LYS A 524 -25.80 73.17 -14.27
CA LYS A 524 -24.73 74.08 -14.73
C LYS A 524 -25.10 74.90 -15.98
N ALA A 525 -26.08 74.47 -16.77
CA ALA A 525 -26.59 75.23 -17.91
C ALA A 525 -27.65 76.29 -17.54
N VAL A 526 -28.28 76.19 -16.37
CA VAL A 526 -29.34 77.12 -15.93
C VAL A 526 -28.87 78.58 -15.73
N PRO A 527 -27.63 78.90 -15.28
CA PRO A 527 -27.20 80.30 -15.18
C PRO A 527 -26.86 80.97 -16.52
N ALA A 528 -26.80 80.22 -17.63
CA ALA A 528 -26.45 80.74 -18.95
C ALA A 528 -27.66 81.02 -19.86
N LEU A 529 -28.87 80.69 -19.41
CA LEU A 529 -30.11 80.80 -20.20
C LEU A 529 -30.96 82.05 -19.90
N SER A 530 -30.50 82.98 -19.03
CA SER A 530 -31.26 84.20 -18.69
C SER A 530 -30.93 85.44 -19.54
N LYS A 531 -30.23 85.31 -20.68
CA LYS A 531 -30.03 86.43 -21.61
C LYS A 531 -30.15 86.00 -23.07
N GLY A 532 -31.18 86.52 -23.73
CA GLY A 532 -31.24 86.72 -25.18
C GLY A 532 -31.79 85.54 -25.97
N ALA A 533 -33.07 85.62 -26.32
CA ALA A 533 -33.66 84.79 -27.37
C ALA A 533 -33.14 85.24 -28.74
N GLU A 534 -32.58 84.31 -29.53
CA GLU A 534 -32.47 84.45 -30.99
C GLU A 534 -33.21 83.28 -31.68
N PRO A 535 -34.01 83.57 -32.72
CA PRO A 535 -34.91 82.61 -33.35
C PRO A 535 -34.15 81.74 -34.38
N ASN A 536 -33.40 80.73 -33.90
CA ASN A 536 -33.13 79.49 -34.66
C ASN A 536 -32.34 78.40 -33.89
N SER A 537 -32.56 78.21 -32.58
CA SER A 537 -31.86 77.18 -31.81
C SER A 537 -32.70 75.91 -31.60
N LEU A 538 -31.98 74.78 -31.45
CA LEU A 538 -32.38 73.36 -31.40
C LEU A 538 -33.56 72.98 -30.46
N VAL A 539 -34.15 73.92 -29.75
CA VAL A 539 -35.25 73.72 -28.81
C VAL A 539 -36.59 73.48 -29.52
N SER A 540 -36.78 73.99 -30.74
CA SER A 540 -37.97 73.69 -31.54
C SER A 540 -38.01 72.26 -32.08
N ALA A 541 -36.85 71.63 -32.29
CA ALA A 541 -36.75 70.25 -32.76
C ALA A 541 -37.02 69.22 -31.64
N LEU A 542 -36.79 69.59 -30.38
CA LEU A 542 -37.02 68.71 -29.22
C LEU A 542 -38.44 68.79 -28.64
N MET A 543 -39.18 69.89 -28.86
CA MET A 543 -40.59 69.98 -28.45
C MET A 543 -41.58 69.39 -29.47
N GLY A 544 -41.15 69.07 -30.70
CA GLY A 544 -42.02 68.50 -31.75
C GLY A 544 -42.18 66.98 -31.73
N ALA A 545 -41.45 66.24 -30.88
CA ALA A 545 -41.47 64.77 -30.88
C ALA A 545 -42.22 64.14 -29.69
N GLY A 546 -42.91 64.95 -28.88
CA GLY A 546 -43.43 64.53 -27.56
C GLY A 546 -44.95 64.31 -27.47
N GLY A 547 -45.71 64.35 -28.56
CA GLY A 547 -47.16 64.19 -28.44
C GLY A 547 -47.89 63.95 -29.75
N GLU A 548 -48.00 62.69 -30.15
CA GLU A 548 -49.15 62.12 -30.88
C GLU A 548 -48.92 60.61 -31.08
N GLU A 549 -49.59 59.77 -30.29
CA GLU A 549 -50.26 58.53 -30.73
C GLU A 549 -50.87 57.79 -29.53
N SER A 550 -52.19 57.97 -29.32
CA SER A 550 -53.01 57.01 -28.58
C SER A 550 -54.38 56.88 -29.25
N GLY A 551 -54.65 55.67 -29.76
CA GLY A 551 -55.97 55.13 -30.11
C GLY A 551 -56.23 55.06 -31.62
N GLY A 552 -56.50 53.92 -32.25
CA GLY A 552 -56.81 52.56 -31.80
C GLY A 552 -57.78 51.92 -32.81
N LEU A 553 -57.78 50.57 -32.91
CA LEU A 553 -58.96 49.66 -32.98
C LEU A 553 -58.73 48.37 -33.80
N ALA A 554 -58.95 47.26 -33.09
CA ALA A 554 -59.69 46.04 -33.48
C ALA A 554 -59.30 45.23 -34.73
N GLN A 555 -58.76 44.02 -34.51
CA GLN A 555 -59.54 42.76 -34.49
C GLN A 555 -58.81 41.67 -33.71
#